data_AF-A0A972XDD2-F1
#
_entry.id   AF-A0A972XDD2-F1
#
_cell.length_a   1.000
_cell.length_b   1.000
_cell.length_c   1.000
_cell.angle_alpha   90.00
_cell.angle_beta   90.00
_cell.angle_gamma   90.00
#
_symmetry.space_group_name_H-M   'P 1'
#
loop_
_entity.id
_entity.type
_entity.pdbx_description
1 polymer ?
#
loop_
_entity_poly.entity_id
_entity_poly.type
_entity_poly.pdbx_seq_one_letter_code
_entity_poly.pdbx_strand_id
1 'polypeptide(L)'
;PHTANSSLYKKLPYNPLKDFIPVARIGTASQVISVFPGLPVKTLPELIEYAKARPGQVNYVSSGVGSSQHLVSEMFANLAGLQLVHIPYKGAGAALADVAAGHAQISVGTVVQALPLIKGERLRPLAVSGAKRQAVIPDTPTAIEIGLKGFDADNWWGILAPTGTPAELTQKLSVTLADILSKPETIKKMSDESATVAYLGSEAFAKFMEIESIKWAQLVKQLKLQAE
;
A
#
# COMPACT_ATOMS: atom_id res chain seq x y z
N PRO A 1 -8.55 -3.48 3.02
CA PRO A 1 -7.43 -4.47 3.03
C PRO A 1 -7.67 -5.47 4.14
N HIS A 2 -7.34 -6.75 3.93
CA HIS A 2 -7.79 -7.85 4.80
C HIS A 2 -7.60 -7.59 6.32
N THR A 3 -6.42 -7.14 6.76
CA THR A 3 -6.11 -6.87 8.18
C THR A 3 -6.71 -5.56 8.72
N ALA A 4 -7.18 -4.65 7.87
CA ALA A 4 -7.87 -3.42 8.30
C ALA A 4 -9.40 -3.53 8.24
N ASN A 5 -9.95 -4.56 7.59
CA ASN A 5 -11.39 -4.61 7.30
C ASN A 5 -12.23 -4.63 8.58
N SER A 6 -11.78 -5.34 9.63
CA SER A 6 -12.50 -5.41 10.92
C SER A 6 -12.64 -4.07 11.63
N SER A 7 -11.70 -3.14 11.43
CA SER A 7 -11.76 -1.80 12.03
C SER A 7 -12.48 -0.79 11.14
N LEU A 8 -12.45 -1.00 9.82
CA LEU A 8 -13.06 -0.10 8.84
C LEU A 8 -14.57 -0.27 8.70
N TYR A 9 -15.05 -1.50 8.61
CA TYR A 9 -16.46 -1.78 8.30
C TYR A 9 -17.26 -1.98 9.58
N LYS A 10 -18.40 -1.26 9.70
CA LYS A 10 -19.35 -1.46 10.81
C LYS A 10 -19.99 -2.86 10.79
N LYS A 11 -20.22 -3.39 9.59
CA LYS A 11 -20.80 -4.72 9.37
C LYS A 11 -19.92 -5.45 8.37
N LEU A 12 -19.22 -6.47 8.83
CA LEU A 12 -18.43 -7.36 7.99
C LEU A 12 -19.03 -8.77 8.10
N PRO A 13 -19.40 -9.43 6.99
CA PRO A 13 -20.07 -10.72 7.02
C PRO A 13 -19.12 -11.90 7.33
N TYR A 14 -17.89 -11.60 7.72
CA TYR A 14 -16.85 -12.55 8.08
C TYR A 14 -15.87 -11.90 9.07
N ASN A 15 -15.10 -12.72 9.78
CA ASN A 15 -13.97 -12.31 10.60
C ASN A 15 -12.64 -12.59 9.89
N PRO A 16 -11.89 -11.56 9.46
CA PRO A 16 -10.62 -11.72 8.73
C PRO A 16 -9.61 -12.63 9.43
N LEU A 17 -9.51 -12.58 10.76
CA LEU A 17 -8.50 -13.34 11.52
C LEU A 17 -8.99 -14.71 12.00
N LYS A 18 -10.30 -14.94 12.06
CA LYS A 18 -10.87 -16.21 12.60
C LYS A 18 -11.44 -17.14 11.54
N ASP A 19 -11.92 -16.58 10.43
CA ASP A 19 -12.59 -17.37 9.39
C ASP A 19 -11.62 -17.85 8.31
N PHE A 20 -10.33 -17.50 8.45
CA PHE A 20 -9.28 -17.84 7.52
C PHE A 20 -8.02 -18.35 8.24
N ILE A 21 -7.39 -19.35 7.63
CA ILE A 21 -6.08 -19.89 7.99
C ILE A 21 -5.03 -19.24 7.10
N PRO A 22 -4.05 -18.50 7.66
CA PRO A 22 -2.93 -17.96 6.90
C PRO A 22 -2.05 -19.08 6.36
N VAL A 23 -1.91 -19.19 5.04
CA VAL A 23 -1.07 -20.23 4.42
C VAL A 23 0.35 -19.72 4.24
N ALA A 24 0.52 -18.65 3.48
CA ALA A 24 1.82 -18.00 3.31
C ALA A 24 1.68 -16.56 2.82
N ARG A 25 2.58 -15.69 3.28
CA ARG A 25 2.83 -14.42 2.59
C ARG A 25 3.66 -14.72 1.36
N ILE A 26 3.32 -14.15 0.21
CA ILE A 26 4.01 -14.47 -1.06
C ILE A 26 4.83 -13.29 -1.58
N GLY A 27 4.42 -12.06 -1.27
CA GLY A 27 5.12 -10.89 -1.78
C GLY A 27 4.79 -9.62 -1.03
N THR A 28 5.61 -8.62 -1.30
CA THR A 28 5.44 -7.25 -0.82
C THR A 28 5.76 -6.25 -1.93
N ALA A 29 5.26 -5.04 -1.84
CA ALA A 29 5.66 -3.94 -2.69
C ALA A 29 5.63 -2.62 -1.92
N SER A 30 6.65 -1.80 -2.17
CA SER A 30 6.67 -0.45 -1.63
C SER A 30 5.57 0.40 -2.24
N GLN A 31 5.04 1.28 -1.41
CA GLN A 31 4.19 2.38 -1.79
C GLN A 31 5.04 3.50 -2.39
N VAL A 32 4.44 4.34 -3.20
CA VAL A 32 5.04 5.56 -3.74
C VAL A 32 4.05 6.70 -3.58
N ILE A 33 4.56 7.81 -3.05
CA ILE A 33 3.86 9.10 -3.05
C ILE A 33 4.24 9.77 -4.36
N SER A 34 3.26 9.98 -5.23
CA SER A 34 3.44 10.56 -6.55
C SER A 34 2.50 11.74 -6.76
N VAL A 35 2.90 12.65 -7.64
CA VAL A 35 2.10 13.82 -8.00
C VAL A 35 1.90 13.95 -9.50
N PHE A 36 0.89 14.72 -9.89
CA PHE A 36 0.77 15.24 -11.25
C PHE A 36 2.02 16.09 -11.60
N PRO A 37 2.72 15.83 -12.73
CA PRO A 37 3.97 16.51 -13.08
C PRO A 37 3.88 18.03 -13.23
N GLY A 38 2.70 18.56 -13.58
CA GLY A 38 2.45 20.00 -13.72
C GLY A 38 2.27 20.73 -12.39
N LEU A 39 2.21 20.02 -11.27
CA LEU A 39 2.25 20.63 -9.94
C LEU A 39 3.65 21.25 -9.72
N PRO A 40 3.76 22.47 -9.15
CA PRO A 40 5.05 23.16 -8.98
C PRO A 40 5.83 22.61 -7.77
N VAL A 41 5.94 21.28 -7.68
CA VAL A 41 6.70 20.55 -6.66
C VAL A 41 7.46 19.40 -7.33
N LYS A 42 8.71 19.23 -6.94
CA LYS A 42 9.62 18.20 -7.46
C LYS A 42 10.09 17.24 -6.37
N THR A 43 9.91 17.62 -5.11
CA THR A 43 10.35 16.84 -3.95
C THR A 43 9.20 16.68 -2.96
N LEU A 44 9.26 15.67 -2.09
CA LEU A 44 8.24 15.50 -1.04
C LEU A 44 8.21 16.68 -0.05
N PRO A 45 9.34 17.27 0.41
CA PRO A 45 9.31 18.47 1.23
C PRO A 45 8.55 19.63 0.58
N GLU A 46 8.76 19.87 -0.72
CA GLU A 46 8.01 20.88 -1.48
C GLU A 46 6.52 20.55 -1.53
N LEU A 47 6.14 19.27 -1.70
CA LEU A 47 4.72 18.87 -1.64
C LEU A 47 4.12 19.16 -0.25
N ILE A 48 4.85 18.83 0.82
CA ILE A 48 4.40 19.05 2.20
C ILE A 48 4.21 20.55 2.45
N GLU A 49 5.16 21.39 2.06
CA GLU A 49 5.04 22.85 2.15
C GLU A 49 3.86 23.38 1.33
N TYR A 50 3.75 22.93 0.07
CA TYR A 50 2.69 23.31 -0.84
C TYR A 50 1.29 23.01 -0.27
N ALA A 51 1.12 21.82 0.31
CA ALA A 51 -0.14 21.38 0.90
C ALA A 51 -0.44 22.04 2.25
N LYS A 52 0.58 22.30 3.09
CA LYS A 52 0.40 23.05 4.35
C LYS A 52 -0.07 24.48 4.11
N ALA A 53 0.38 25.12 3.04
CA ALA A 53 -0.09 26.45 2.65
C ALA A 53 -1.53 26.43 2.07
N ARG A 54 -2.11 25.25 1.81
CA ARG A 54 -3.38 25.06 1.10
C ARG A 54 -4.26 24.00 1.77
N PRO A 55 -4.57 24.15 3.08
CA PRO A 55 -5.36 23.16 3.80
C PRO A 55 -6.73 22.99 3.15
N GLY A 56 -7.12 21.74 2.90
CA GLY A 56 -8.42 21.40 2.30
C GLY A 56 -8.55 21.73 0.81
N GLN A 57 -7.46 22.07 0.11
CA GLN A 57 -7.48 22.40 -1.32
C GLN A 57 -6.64 21.45 -2.18
N VAL A 58 -5.87 20.54 -1.56
CA VAL A 58 -5.04 19.56 -2.27
C VAL A 58 -5.73 18.21 -2.23
N ASN A 59 -6.03 17.68 -3.41
CA ASN A 59 -6.77 16.44 -3.58
C ASN A 59 -5.81 15.25 -3.70
N TYR A 60 -6.16 14.15 -3.04
CA TYR A 60 -5.57 12.84 -3.29
C TYR A 60 -6.64 11.86 -3.74
N VAL A 61 -6.22 10.86 -4.53
CA VAL A 61 -7.13 9.84 -5.05
C VAL A 61 -6.96 8.50 -4.35
N SER A 62 -8.02 7.69 -4.35
CA SER A 62 -7.91 6.27 -4.02
C SER A 62 -8.82 5.41 -4.87
N SER A 63 -8.59 4.09 -4.83
CA SER A 63 -9.49 3.05 -5.37
C SER A 63 -10.80 2.86 -4.61
N GLY A 64 -11.17 3.76 -3.71
CA GLY A 64 -12.42 3.73 -2.95
C GLY A 64 -12.20 3.97 -1.45
N VAL A 65 -13.29 4.28 -0.74
CA VAL A 65 -13.27 4.41 0.72
C VAL A 65 -12.88 3.07 1.35
N GLY A 66 -11.95 3.11 2.31
CA GLY A 66 -11.45 1.91 2.99
C GLY A 66 -10.49 1.04 2.17
N SER A 67 -10.13 1.43 0.94
CA SER A 67 -9.12 0.73 0.16
C SER A 67 -7.72 0.88 0.78
N SER A 68 -6.76 0.04 0.36
CA SER A 68 -5.37 0.18 0.82
C SER A 68 -4.79 1.56 0.44
N GLN A 69 -5.13 2.07 -0.74
CA GLN A 69 -4.70 3.41 -1.20
C GLN A 69 -5.29 4.52 -0.32
N HIS A 70 -6.54 4.38 0.10
CA HIS A 70 -7.16 5.33 1.03
C HIS A 70 -6.39 5.34 2.35
N LEU A 71 -6.20 4.19 2.97
CA LEU A 71 -5.51 4.08 4.26
C LEU A 71 -4.06 4.58 4.23
N VAL A 72 -3.29 4.27 3.18
CA VAL A 72 -1.89 4.73 3.09
C VAL A 72 -1.81 6.23 2.80
N SER A 73 -2.75 6.80 2.02
CA SER A 73 -2.81 8.24 1.79
C SER A 73 -3.13 8.99 3.08
N GLU A 74 -4.09 8.47 3.86
CA GLU A 74 -4.44 8.99 5.18
C GLU A 74 -3.27 8.87 6.18
N MET A 75 -2.54 7.75 6.18
CA MET A 75 -1.31 7.61 6.96
C MET A 75 -0.26 8.68 6.57
N PHE A 76 -0.03 8.88 5.27
CA PHE A 76 0.88 9.92 4.77
C PHE A 76 0.43 11.31 5.24
N ALA A 77 -0.83 11.67 5.01
CA ALA A 77 -1.38 12.97 5.38
C ALA A 77 -1.23 13.23 6.89
N ASN A 78 -1.56 12.23 7.72
CA ASN A 78 -1.43 12.31 9.17
C ASN A 78 0.02 12.50 9.62
N LEU A 79 0.97 11.71 9.09
CA LEU A 79 2.39 11.82 9.43
C LEU A 79 3.01 13.16 8.99
N ALA A 80 2.57 13.69 7.86
CA ALA A 80 3.04 14.96 7.33
C ALA A 80 2.30 16.18 7.91
N GLY A 81 1.23 15.96 8.70
CA GLY A 81 0.38 17.01 9.26
C GLY A 81 -0.36 17.80 8.18
N LEU A 82 -0.92 17.11 7.20
CA LEU A 82 -1.61 17.68 6.04
C LEU A 82 -3.12 17.52 6.16
N GLN A 83 -3.85 18.54 5.69
CA GLN A 83 -5.29 18.47 5.47
C GLN A 83 -5.54 18.33 3.97
N LEU A 84 -5.66 17.09 3.51
CA LEU A 84 -5.93 16.75 2.11
C LEU A 84 -7.41 16.40 1.91
N VAL A 85 -7.89 16.50 0.67
CA VAL A 85 -9.25 16.09 0.30
C VAL A 85 -9.21 14.76 -0.43
N HIS A 86 -9.97 13.78 0.06
CA HIS A 86 -10.06 12.46 -0.54
C HIS A 86 -11.05 12.43 -1.70
N ILE A 87 -10.59 11.99 -2.88
CA ILE A 87 -11.44 11.70 -4.04
C ILE A 87 -11.47 10.17 -4.29
N PRO A 88 -12.55 9.47 -3.90
CA PRO A 88 -12.67 8.02 -4.10
C PRO A 88 -13.10 7.67 -5.53
N TYR A 89 -12.44 6.68 -6.13
CA TYR A 89 -12.79 6.10 -7.42
C TYR A 89 -13.22 4.63 -7.29
N LYS A 90 -13.84 4.08 -8.34
CA LYS A 90 -14.16 2.65 -8.46
C LYS A 90 -12.94 1.85 -8.96
N GLY A 91 -11.84 1.90 -8.22
CA GLY A 91 -10.60 1.18 -8.55
C GLY A 91 -9.41 2.07 -8.90
N ALA A 92 -8.20 1.48 -8.84
CA ALA A 92 -6.94 2.22 -8.91
C ALA A 92 -6.66 2.80 -10.31
N GLY A 93 -7.12 2.14 -11.37
CA GLY A 93 -6.90 2.61 -12.75
C GLY A 93 -7.55 3.98 -13.01
N ALA A 94 -8.81 4.15 -12.63
CA ALA A 94 -9.52 5.42 -12.77
C ALA A 94 -8.89 6.53 -11.90
N ALA A 95 -8.53 6.20 -10.66
CA ALA A 95 -7.85 7.11 -9.74
C ALA A 95 -6.53 7.65 -10.33
N LEU A 96 -5.68 6.74 -10.81
CA LEU A 96 -4.37 7.10 -11.36
C LEU A 96 -4.48 7.89 -12.67
N ALA A 97 -5.46 7.56 -13.52
CA ALA A 97 -5.74 8.32 -14.74
C ALA A 97 -6.12 9.77 -14.43
N ASP A 98 -6.87 10.00 -13.35
CA ASP A 98 -7.32 11.34 -12.97
C ASP A 98 -6.18 12.23 -12.47
N VAL A 99 -5.24 11.67 -11.69
CA VAL A 99 -4.01 12.37 -11.31
C VAL A 99 -3.12 12.62 -12.54
N ALA A 100 -2.99 11.64 -13.43
CA ALA A 100 -2.23 11.80 -14.67
C ALA A 100 -2.81 12.89 -15.59
N ALA A 101 -4.13 13.14 -15.53
CA ALA A 101 -4.81 14.23 -16.22
C ALA A 101 -4.75 15.58 -15.49
N GLY A 102 -4.27 15.61 -14.24
CA GLY A 102 -4.15 16.82 -13.42
C GLY A 102 -5.43 17.25 -12.70
N HIS A 103 -6.49 16.43 -12.71
CA HIS A 103 -7.73 16.73 -11.98
C HIS A 103 -7.57 16.56 -10.46
N ALA A 104 -6.63 15.70 -10.03
CA ALA A 104 -6.19 15.57 -8.65
C ALA A 104 -4.66 15.65 -8.57
N GLN A 105 -4.13 16.04 -7.41
CA GLN A 105 -2.71 16.39 -7.29
C GLN A 105 -1.85 15.21 -6.83
N ILE A 106 -2.38 14.36 -5.96
CA ILE A 106 -1.61 13.32 -5.26
C ILE A 106 -2.20 11.94 -5.52
N SER A 107 -1.32 10.96 -5.74
CA SER A 107 -1.64 9.54 -5.64
C SER A 107 -0.65 8.88 -4.68
N VAL A 108 -1.17 8.05 -3.77
CA VAL A 108 -0.36 7.13 -2.96
C VAL A 108 -0.83 5.70 -3.22
N GLY A 109 0.09 4.83 -3.64
CA GLY A 109 -0.22 3.45 -4.01
C GLY A 109 1.05 2.67 -4.31
N THR A 110 0.94 1.41 -4.72
CA THR A 110 2.14 0.59 -4.93
C THR A 110 2.95 1.07 -6.14
N VAL A 111 4.27 0.90 -6.09
CA VAL A 111 5.14 1.16 -7.23
C VAL A 111 4.71 0.34 -8.44
N VAL A 112 4.28 -0.91 -8.24
CA VAL A 112 3.71 -1.78 -9.28
C VAL A 112 2.61 -1.07 -10.08
N GLN A 113 1.68 -0.40 -9.39
CA GLN A 113 0.54 0.28 -10.02
C GLN A 113 0.97 1.58 -10.71
N ALA A 114 1.88 2.34 -10.10
CA ALA A 114 2.27 3.65 -10.59
C ALA A 114 3.35 3.59 -11.68
N LEU A 115 4.15 2.51 -11.75
CA LEU A 115 5.35 2.43 -12.59
C LEU A 115 5.09 2.73 -14.08
N PRO A 116 4.02 2.22 -14.73
CA PRO A 116 3.76 2.54 -16.13
C PRO A 116 3.56 4.04 -16.37
N LEU A 117 2.91 4.73 -15.42
CA LEU A 117 2.66 6.17 -15.51
C LEU A 117 3.89 6.99 -15.14
N ILE A 118 4.73 6.50 -14.22
CA ILE A 118 6.02 7.11 -13.89
C ILE A 118 6.96 7.03 -15.09
N LYS A 119 7.10 5.85 -15.72
CA LYS A 119 7.92 5.65 -16.92
C LYS A 119 7.44 6.47 -18.11
N GLY A 120 6.12 6.69 -18.21
CA GLY A 120 5.53 7.58 -19.21
C GLY A 120 5.52 9.07 -18.80
N GLU A 121 6.21 9.44 -17.71
CA GLU A 121 6.30 10.81 -17.17
C GLU A 121 4.96 11.48 -16.88
N ARG A 122 3.88 10.69 -16.73
CA ARG A 122 2.54 11.18 -16.39
C ARG A 122 2.31 11.26 -14.88
N LEU A 123 3.21 10.66 -14.09
CA LEU A 123 3.30 10.82 -12.64
C LEU A 123 4.75 11.09 -12.26
N ARG A 124 4.96 12.02 -11.33
CA ARG A 124 6.29 12.25 -10.73
C ARG A 124 6.34 11.55 -9.36
N PRO A 125 7.19 10.54 -9.17
CA PRO A 125 7.39 9.93 -7.87
C PRO A 125 8.21 10.88 -6.98
N LEU A 126 7.79 11.05 -5.73
CA LEU A 126 8.46 11.94 -4.77
C LEU A 126 9.16 11.16 -3.65
N ALA A 127 8.56 10.06 -3.21
CA ALA A 127 9.15 9.19 -2.20
C ALA A 127 8.52 7.78 -2.25
N VAL A 128 9.31 6.76 -1.95
CA VAL A 128 8.81 5.39 -1.72
C VAL A 128 8.74 5.04 -0.23
N SER A 129 7.84 4.14 0.16
CA SER A 129 7.93 3.50 1.47
C SER A 129 9.05 2.44 1.51
N GLY A 130 9.27 1.87 2.68
CA GLY A 130 10.25 0.82 2.90
C GLY A 130 11.64 1.35 3.25
N ALA A 131 12.55 0.43 3.58
CA ALA A 131 13.89 0.75 4.09
C ALA A 131 14.92 1.06 2.99
N LYS A 132 14.60 0.79 1.72
CA LYS A 132 15.52 0.93 0.58
C LYS A 132 14.79 1.50 -0.63
N ARG A 133 15.52 2.22 -1.47
CA ARG A 133 15.03 2.70 -2.76
C ARG A 133 14.69 1.52 -3.68
N GLN A 134 13.80 1.77 -4.63
CA GLN A 134 13.35 0.78 -5.60
C GLN A 134 14.22 0.84 -6.86
N ALA A 135 14.80 -0.29 -7.27
CA ALA A 135 15.71 -0.36 -8.41
C ALA A 135 15.07 0.09 -9.74
N VAL A 136 13.73 -0.03 -9.86
CA VAL A 136 12.97 0.40 -11.04
C VAL A 136 12.77 1.92 -11.13
N ILE A 137 12.99 2.65 -10.03
CA ILE A 137 12.90 4.11 -9.91
C ILE A 137 14.01 4.63 -8.95
N PRO A 138 15.29 4.39 -9.28
CA PRO A 138 16.41 4.51 -8.33
C PRO A 138 16.65 5.93 -7.81
N ASP A 139 16.21 6.94 -8.58
CA ASP A 139 16.33 8.35 -8.22
C ASP A 139 15.28 8.79 -7.20
N THR A 140 14.23 7.98 -6.96
CA THR A 140 13.20 8.27 -5.96
C THR A 140 13.72 7.88 -4.57
N PRO A 141 13.84 8.82 -3.62
CA PRO A 141 14.27 8.49 -2.26
C PRO A 141 13.20 7.72 -1.49
N THR A 142 13.60 7.06 -0.42
CA THR A 142 12.67 6.55 0.59
C THR A 142 12.12 7.70 1.44
N ALA A 143 10.92 7.52 2.00
CA ALA A 143 10.32 8.45 2.95
C ALA A 143 11.20 8.66 4.20
N ILE A 144 11.98 7.66 4.60
CA ILE A 144 12.90 7.73 5.73
C ILE A 144 14.09 8.64 5.44
N GLU A 145 14.71 8.53 4.26
CA GLU A 145 15.85 9.38 3.84
C GLU A 145 15.53 10.88 3.89
N ILE A 146 14.26 11.23 3.71
CA ILE A 146 13.77 12.61 3.66
C ILE A 146 13.00 13.02 4.92
N GLY A 147 13.09 12.22 5.98
CA GLY A 147 12.61 12.59 7.32
C GLY A 147 11.14 12.31 7.62
N LEU A 148 10.37 11.71 6.72
CA LEU A 148 9.00 11.26 6.99
C LEU A 148 9.02 9.90 7.71
N LYS A 149 9.40 9.94 8.99
CA LYS A 149 9.48 8.76 9.86
C LYS A 149 8.10 8.13 10.07
N GLY A 150 8.06 6.80 10.17
CA GLY A 150 6.83 6.06 10.45
C GLY A 150 5.96 5.76 9.23
N PHE A 151 6.35 6.20 8.02
CA PHE A 151 5.68 5.82 6.78
C PHE A 151 6.06 4.38 6.35
N ASP A 152 5.67 3.42 7.17
CA ASP A 152 5.84 1.98 6.96
C ASP A 152 4.52 1.34 6.52
N ALA A 153 4.25 1.47 5.23
CA ALA A 153 2.99 1.10 4.61
C ALA A 153 3.15 0.14 3.43
N ASP A 154 4.27 -0.58 3.35
CA ASP A 154 4.51 -1.57 2.31
C ASP A 154 3.29 -2.50 2.17
N ASN A 155 2.81 -2.65 0.94
CA ASN A 155 1.69 -3.53 0.65
C ASN A 155 2.18 -4.96 0.66
N TRP A 156 1.38 -5.90 1.18
CA TRP A 156 1.69 -7.33 1.14
C TRP A 156 0.59 -8.12 0.45
N TRP A 157 0.96 -9.27 -0.09
CA TRP A 157 0.06 -10.27 -0.64
C TRP A 157 0.32 -11.63 0.00
N GLY A 158 -0.74 -12.39 0.23
CA GLY A 158 -0.65 -13.71 0.80
C GLY A 158 -1.81 -14.60 0.40
N ILE A 159 -1.65 -15.89 0.66
CA ILE A 159 -2.64 -16.92 0.42
C ILE A 159 -3.27 -17.30 1.76
N LEU A 160 -4.60 -17.33 1.77
CA LEU A 160 -5.42 -17.73 2.91
C LEU A 160 -6.29 -18.90 2.49
N ALA A 161 -6.56 -19.83 3.42
CA ALA A 161 -7.53 -20.90 3.25
C ALA A 161 -8.71 -20.69 4.20
N PRO A 162 -9.92 -21.20 3.92
CA PRO A 162 -11.02 -21.15 4.88
C PRO A 162 -10.72 -21.95 6.15
N THR A 163 -11.25 -21.51 7.30
CA THR A 163 -11.20 -22.30 8.54
C THR A 163 -11.83 -23.68 8.34
N GLY A 164 -11.21 -24.71 8.91
CA GLY A 164 -11.58 -26.11 8.71
C GLY A 164 -10.85 -26.82 7.56
N THR A 165 -10.04 -26.09 6.77
CA THR A 165 -9.13 -26.73 5.81
C THR A 165 -8.14 -27.64 6.55
N PRO A 166 -7.96 -28.92 6.15
CA PRO A 166 -7.03 -29.83 6.80
C PRO A 166 -5.61 -29.30 6.87
N ALA A 167 -4.98 -29.44 8.04
CA ALA A 167 -3.63 -28.92 8.32
C ALA A 167 -2.57 -29.46 7.33
N GLU A 168 -2.70 -30.71 6.91
CA GLU A 168 -1.80 -31.33 5.94
C GLU A 168 -1.86 -30.61 4.57
N LEU A 169 -3.05 -30.18 4.13
CA LEU A 169 -3.22 -29.47 2.86
C LEU A 169 -2.65 -28.05 2.94
N THR A 170 -2.90 -27.33 4.04
CA THR A 170 -2.34 -25.99 4.23
C THR A 170 -0.81 -26.05 4.35
N GLN A 171 -0.28 -27.07 5.02
CA GLN A 171 1.16 -27.27 5.14
C GLN A 171 1.79 -27.59 3.78
N LYS A 172 1.20 -28.53 3.02
CA LYS A 172 1.65 -28.88 1.67
C LYS A 172 1.64 -27.66 0.75
N LEU A 173 0.59 -26.84 0.81
CA LEU A 173 0.51 -25.59 0.04
C LEU A 173 1.58 -24.59 0.46
N SER A 174 1.80 -24.37 1.76
CA SER A 174 2.85 -23.48 2.26
C SER A 174 4.24 -23.91 1.77
N VAL A 175 4.56 -25.20 1.84
CA VAL A 175 5.84 -25.75 1.34
C VAL A 175 5.98 -25.58 -0.17
N THR A 176 4.91 -25.84 -0.93
CA THR A 176 4.91 -25.67 -2.39
C THR A 176 5.13 -24.20 -2.78
N LEU A 177 4.52 -23.27 -2.06
CA LEU A 177 4.73 -21.84 -2.26
C LEU A 177 6.17 -21.42 -1.94
N ALA A 178 6.77 -21.99 -0.88
CA ALA A 178 8.18 -21.72 -0.56
C ALA A 178 9.11 -22.14 -1.71
N ASP A 179 8.92 -23.33 -2.28
CA ASP A 179 9.67 -23.81 -3.44
C ASP A 179 9.54 -22.84 -4.62
N ILE A 180 8.30 -22.54 -5.05
CA ILE A 180 8.04 -21.66 -6.19
C ILE A 180 8.66 -20.27 -6.00
N LEU A 181 8.51 -19.68 -4.81
CA LEU A 181 9.01 -18.34 -4.51
C LEU A 181 10.53 -18.28 -4.39
N SER A 182 11.20 -19.41 -4.14
CA SER A 182 12.66 -19.50 -4.11
C SER A 182 13.30 -19.59 -5.50
N LYS A 183 12.50 -19.86 -6.54
CA LYS A 183 13.01 -20.04 -7.90
C LYS A 183 13.53 -18.71 -8.48
N PRO A 184 14.74 -18.69 -9.08
CA PRO A 184 15.31 -17.46 -9.65
C PRO A 184 14.40 -16.75 -10.64
N GLU A 185 13.66 -17.50 -11.48
CA GLU A 185 12.71 -16.95 -12.45
C GLU A 185 11.52 -16.26 -11.76
N THR A 186 11.03 -16.79 -10.64
CA THR A 186 9.95 -16.18 -9.85
C THR A 186 10.45 -14.90 -9.19
N ILE A 187 11.63 -14.95 -8.56
CA ILE A 187 12.26 -13.79 -7.92
C ILE A 187 12.47 -12.69 -8.96
N LYS A 188 13.01 -13.04 -10.14
CA LYS A 188 13.23 -12.12 -11.23
C LYS A 188 11.92 -11.51 -11.74
N LYS A 189 10.89 -12.32 -11.98
CA LYS A 189 9.60 -11.83 -12.49
C LYS A 189 8.95 -10.86 -11.51
N MET A 190 8.93 -11.20 -10.22
CA MET A 190 8.43 -10.30 -9.17
C MET A 190 9.19 -8.98 -9.18
N SER A 191 10.53 -9.03 -9.22
CA SER A 191 11.37 -7.84 -9.24
C SER A 191 11.17 -6.98 -10.49
N ASP A 192 11.02 -7.58 -11.66
CA ASP A 192 10.78 -6.88 -12.93
C ASP A 192 9.45 -6.10 -12.88
N GLU A 193 8.48 -6.61 -12.11
CA GLU A 193 7.18 -5.98 -11.86
C GLU A 193 7.17 -5.07 -10.60
N SER A 194 8.33 -4.80 -9.98
CA SER A 194 8.48 -3.98 -8.76
C SER A 194 7.84 -4.56 -7.50
N ALA A 195 7.67 -5.88 -7.47
CA ALA A 195 7.31 -6.63 -6.29
C ALA A 195 8.54 -7.38 -5.76
N THR A 196 8.53 -7.68 -4.47
CA THR A 196 9.59 -8.43 -3.81
C THR A 196 8.99 -9.72 -3.25
N VAL A 197 9.64 -10.85 -3.52
CA VAL A 197 9.31 -12.11 -2.84
C VAL A 197 9.52 -11.92 -1.34
N ALA A 198 8.48 -12.18 -0.55
CA ALA A 198 8.48 -11.90 0.88
C ALA A 198 7.88 -13.07 1.67
N TYR A 199 8.40 -14.27 1.44
CA TYR A 199 7.84 -15.48 2.01
C TYR A 199 7.79 -15.44 3.55
N LEU A 200 6.62 -15.76 4.09
CA LEU A 200 6.43 -16.16 5.48
C LEU A 200 5.54 -17.39 5.47
N GLY A 201 5.96 -18.47 6.14
CA GLY A 201 5.10 -19.65 6.34
C GLY A 201 3.94 -19.36 7.28
N SER A 202 2.99 -20.28 7.36
CA SER A 202 1.71 -20.13 8.05
C SER A 202 1.78 -19.42 9.42
N GLU A 203 2.58 -19.94 10.36
CA GLU A 203 2.66 -19.37 11.72
C GLU A 203 3.22 -17.94 11.74
N ALA A 204 4.32 -17.70 11.01
CA ALA A 204 4.92 -16.37 10.93
C ALA A 204 4.01 -15.38 10.21
N PHE A 205 3.27 -15.85 9.21
CA PHE A 205 2.30 -15.02 8.49
C PHE A 205 1.08 -14.68 9.36
N ALA A 206 0.60 -15.61 10.19
CA ALA A 206 -0.45 -15.34 11.16
C ALA A 206 -0.04 -14.23 12.15
N LYS A 207 1.15 -14.33 12.75
CA LYS A 207 1.69 -13.28 13.64
C LYS A 207 1.83 -11.94 12.92
N PHE A 208 2.29 -11.95 11.67
CA PHE A 208 2.37 -10.75 10.85
C PHE A 208 0.99 -10.11 10.63
N MET A 209 -0.04 -10.91 10.33
CA MET A 209 -1.40 -10.40 10.14
C MET A 209 -2.00 -9.81 11.42
N GLU A 210 -1.70 -10.35 12.59
CA GLU A 210 -2.10 -9.78 13.88
C GLU A 210 -1.48 -8.40 14.10
N ILE A 211 -0.17 -8.28 13.89
CA ILE A 211 0.58 -7.01 14.01
C ILE A 211 0.01 -5.96 13.05
N GLU A 212 -0.18 -6.33 11.79
CA GLU A 212 -0.79 -5.45 10.79
C GLU A 212 -2.20 -5.02 11.19
N SER A 213 -3.00 -5.94 11.74
CA SER A 213 -4.36 -5.63 12.16
C SER A 213 -4.39 -4.61 13.29
N ILE A 214 -3.48 -4.72 14.26
CA ILE A 214 -3.32 -3.74 15.34
C ILE A 214 -2.91 -2.38 14.78
N LYS A 215 -1.90 -2.35 13.90
CA LYS A 215 -1.41 -1.11 13.26
C LYS A 215 -2.54 -0.37 12.55
N TRP A 216 -3.28 -1.07 11.69
CA TRP A 216 -4.37 -0.46 10.93
C TRP A 216 -5.57 -0.10 11.81
N ALA A 217 -5.90 -0.88 12.84
CA ALA A 217 -6.96 -0.53 13.78
C ALA A 217 -6.64 0.76 14.57
N GLN A 218 -5.38 0.96 14.98
CA GLN A 218 -4.94 2.19 15.64
C GLN A 218 -5.09 3.40 14.72
N LEU A 219 -4.62 3.30 13.47
CA LEU A 219 -4.75 4.38 12.48
C LEU A 219 -6.23 4.71 12.19
N VAL A 220 -7.04 3.70 11.93
CA VAL A 220 -8.48 3.87 11.65
C VAL A 220 -9.19 4.57 12.81
N LYS A 221 -8.89 4.18 14.06
CA LYS A 221 -9.44 4.83 15.25
C LYS A 221 -8.96 6.27 15.40
N GLN A 222 -7.66 6.52 15.20
CA GLN A 222 -7.06 7.86 15.31
C GLN A 222 -7.70 8.83 14.32
N LEU A 223 -7.88 8.38 13.07
CA LEU A 223 -8.40 9.19 11.97
C LEU A 223 -9.92 9.12 11.82
N LYS A 224 -10.60 8.37 12.70
CA LYS A 224 -12.05 8.15 12.67
C LYS A 224 -12.55 7.69 11.29
N LEU A 225 -11.74 6.88 10.61
CA LEU A 225 -12.09 6.37 9.29
C LEU A 225 -13.19 5.32 9.41
N GLN A 226 -14.09 5.30 8.44
CA GLN A 226 -15.12 4.29 8.38
C GLN A 226 -15.45 4.00 6.92
N ALA A 227 -15.55 2.72 6.59
CA ALA A 227 -16.17 2.27 5.35
C ALA A 227 -17.65 1.94 5.62
N GLU A 228 -18.47 2.04 4.59
CA GLU A 228 -19.88 1.64 4.60
C GLU A 228 -20.07 0.21 4.09
#